data_AF-A0A285SLP9-F1
#
_entry.id   AF-A0A285SLP9-F1
#
_cell.length_a   1.000
_cell.length_b   1.000
_cell.length_c   1.000
_cell.angle_alpha   90.00
_cell.angle_beta   90.00
_cell.angle_gamma   90.00
#
_symmetry.space_group_name_H-M   'P 1'
#
loop_
_entity.id
_entity.type
_entity.pdbx_description
1 polymer ?
#
loop_
_entity_poly.entity_id
_entity_poly.type
_entity_poly.pdbx_seq_one_letter_code
_entity_poly.pdbx_strand_id
1 'polypeptide(L)'
;MERKSWVVLLGVLVALLNVFDGIATNFGLMNDFIDELNPIMNSIFSASPVFFVCLKLGLSLLIIYVSFLVYKNSKDAFQNIYIIALVGVSCMYVGIFGLHVFWISQL
;
A
#
# COMPACT_ATOMS: atom_id res chain seq x y z
N MET A 1 11.16 -21.88 5.68
CA MET A 1 10.42 -21.24 4.57
C MET A 1 11.39 -21.01 3.44
N GLU A 2 11.04 -21.41 2.21
CA GLU A 2 11.87 -21.10 1.05
C GLU A 2 11.93 -19.58 0.84
N ARG A 3 13.08 -19.07 0.38
CA ARG A 3 13.30 -17.63 0.13
C ARG A 3 12.20 -17.02 -0.76
N LYS A 4 11.65 -17.83 -1.67
CA LYS A 4 10.59 -17.44 -2.60
C LYS A 4 9.29 -17.04 -1.88
N SER A 5 8.95 -17.68 -0.76
CA SER A 5 7.72 -17.39 -0.01
C SER A 5 7.66 -15.96 0.55
N TRP A 6 8.82 -15.31 0.76
CA TRP A 6 8.89 -13.92 1.22
C TRP A 6 8.35 -12.92 0.20
N VAL A 7 8.46 -13.21 -1.11
CA VAL A 7 7.91 -12.34 -2.16
C VAL A 7 6.40 -12.18 -1.97
N VAL A 8 5.70 -13.29 -1.82
CA VAL A 8 4.24 -13.29 -1.66
C VAL A 8 3.85 -12.70 -0.32
N LEU A 9 4.55 -13.08 0.76
CA LEU A 9 4.25 -12.57 2.11
C LEU A 9 4.41 -11.05 2.22
N LEU A 10 5.53 -10.50 1.73
CA LEU A 10 5.75 -9.06 1.71
C LEU A 10 4.79 -8.35 0.75
N GLY A 11 4.47 -8.95 -0.41
CA GLY A 11 3.47 -8.42 -1.32
C GLY A 11 2.07 -8.30 -0.69
N VAL A 12 1.64 -9.34 0.03
CA VAL A 12 0.38 -9.33 0.79
C VAL A 12 0.43 -8.29 1.91
N LEU A 13 1.54 -8.18 2.64
CA LEU A 13 1.71 -7.16 3.67
C LEU A 13 1.54 -5.74 3.12
N VAL A 14 2.24 -5.41 2.04
CA VAL A 14 2.13 -4.09 1.38
C VAL A 14 0.71 -3.84 0.89
N ALA A 15 0.06 -4.86 0.31
CA ALA A 15 -1.32 -4.75 -0.14
C ALA A 15 -2.26 -4.41 1.03
N LEU A 16 -2.16 -5.12 2.16
CA LEU A 16 -2.98 -4.84 3.35
C LEU A 16 -2.73 -3.44 3.90
N LEU A 17 -1.47 -3.01 3.97
CA LEU A 17 -1.12 -1.66 4.41
C LEU A 17 -1.68 -0.58 3.48
N ASN A 18 -1.66 -0.78 2.16
CA ASN A 18 -2.23 0.14 1.19
C ASN A 18 -3.77 0.18 1.23
N VAL A 19 -4.43 -0.95 1.54
CA VAL A 19 -5.89 -0.95 1.79
C VAL A 19 -6.21 -0.14 3.04
N PHE A 20 -5.49 -0.38 4.13
CA PHE A 20 -5.67 0.38 5.38
C PHE A 20 -5.45 1.88 5.17
N ASP A 21 -4.35 2.25 4.52
CA ASP A 21 -4.02 3.63 4.15
C ASP A 21 -5.12 4.28 3.32
N GLY A 22 -5.66 3.58 2.32
CA GLY A 22 -6.80 4.07 1.52
C GLY A 22 -8.05 4.34 2.36
N ILE A 23 -8.39 3.46 3.30
CA ILE A 23 -9.55 3.63 4.19
C ILE A 23 -9.32 4.77 5.17
N ALA A 24 -8.16 4.80 5.83
CA ALA A 24 -7.82 5.80 6.84
C ALA A 24 -7.69 7.20 6.22
N THR A 25 -7.08 7.31 5.04
CA THR A 25 -6.98 8.58 4.31
C THR A 25 -8.35 9.07 3.85
N ASN A 26 -9.20 8.19 3.29
CA ASN A 26 -10.55 8.56 2.92
C ASN A 26 -11.36 9.04 4.13
N PHE A 27 -11.27 8.35 5.26
CA PHE A 27 -11.92 8.77 6.50
C PHE A 27 -11.39 10.11 7.02
N GLY A 28 -10.07 10.30 7.03
CA GLY A 28 -9.45 11.54 7.48
C GLY A 28 -9.84 12.75 6.61
N LEU A 29 -9.81 12.59 5.28
CA LEU A 29 -10.17 13.66 4.34
C LEU A 29 -11.67 13.98 4.38
N MET A 30 -12.54 12.98 4.51
CA MET A 30 -14.00 13.21 4.55
C MET A 30 -14.46 13.98 5.80
N ASN A 31 -13.64 14.01 6.85
CA ASN A 31 -13.94 14.69 8.12
C ASN A 31 -13.00 15.87 8.38
N ASP A 32 -12.22 16.30 7.37
CA ASP A 32 -11.25 17.40 7.48
C ASP A 32 -10.21 17.23 8.60
N PHE A 33 -9.87 15.98 8.95
CA PHE A 33 -8.88 15.68 10.01
C PHE A 33 -7.43 15.73 9.52
N ILE A 34 -7.21 15.52 8.23
CA ILE A 34 -5.89 15.53 7.59
C ILE A 34 -5.99 16.16 6.20
N ASP A 35 -4.85 16.58 5.66
CA ASP A 35 -4.69 16.98 4.26
C ASP A 35 -3.88 15.94 3.48
N GLU A 36 -4.25 15.71 2.21
CA GLU A 36 -3.52 14.81 1.31
C GLU A 36 -2.33 15.55 0.67
N LEU A 37 -1.12 15.17 1.06
CA LEU A 37 0.12 15.77 0.57
C LEU A 37 0.48 15.29 -0.84
N ASN A 38 -0.05 14.15 -1.30
CA ASN A 38 0.18 13.66 -2.65
C ASN A 38 -0.74 14.37 -3.66
N PRO A 39 -0.22 15.23 -4.55
CA PRO A 39 -1.06 16.04 -5.44
C PRO A 39 -1.89 15.20 -6.42
N ILE A 40 -1.39 14.03 -6.82
CA ILE A 40 -2.10 13.10 -7.69
C ILE A 40 -3.28 12.49 -6.94
N MET A 41 -3.05 11.99 -5.73
CA MET A 41 -4.10 11.38 -4.91
C MET A 41 -5.14 12.41 -4.46
N ASN A 42 -4.72 13.64 -4.16
CA ASN A 42 -5.62 14.73 -3.84
C ASN A 42 -6.56 15.06 -5.02
N SER A 43 -6.02 15.10 -6.24
CA SER A 43 -6.82 15.30 -7.46
C SER A 43 -7.82 14.16 -7.69
N ILE A 44 -7.40 12.91 -7.46
CA ILE A 44 -8.26 11.72 -7.58
C ILE A 44 -9.38 11.75 -6.55
N PHE A 45 -9.06 12.06 -5.29
CA PHE A 45 -10.03 12.18 -4.22
C PHE A 45 -11.06 13.28 -4.50
N SER A 46 -10.58 14.45 -4.94
CA SER A 46 -11.42 15.59 -5.31
C SER A 46 -12.39 15.27 -6.46
N ALA A 47 -12.00 14.38 -7.38
CA ALA A 47 -12.88 13.91 -8.45
C ALA A 47 -13.94 12.93 -7.93
N SER A 48 -13.55 11.96 -7.09
CA SER A 48 -14.48 11.05 -6.43
C SER A 48 -13.79 10.30 -5.27
N PRO A 49 -14.27 10.43 -4.02
CA PRO A 49 -13.77 9.65 -2.89
C PRO A 49 -13.92 8.13 -3.10
N VAL A 50 -14.99 7.70 -3.75
CA VAL A 50 -15.21 6.28 -4.09
C VAL A 50 -14.13 5.80 -5.08
N PHE A 51 -13.82 6.61 -6.09
CA PHE A 51 -12.78 6.27 -7.06
C PHE A 51 -11.39 6.16 -6.41
N PHE A 52 -11.08 7.04 -5.45
CA PHE A 52 -9.86 6.97 -4.65
C PHE A 52 -9.70 5.61 -3.96
N VAL A 53 -10.73 5.15 -3.25
CA VAL A 53 -10.70 3.86 -2.54
C VAL A 53 -10.62 2.69 -3.53
N CYS A 54 -11.40 2.72 -4.61
CA CYS A 54 -11.36 1.70 -5.66
C CYS A 54 -9.98 1.59 -6.30
N LEU A 55 -9.30 2.71 -6.54
CA LEU A 55 -7.94 2.73 -7.08
C LEU A 55 -6.96 2.08 -6.11
N LYS A 56 -7.02 2.41 -4.81
CA LYS A 56 -6.18 1.80 -3.77
C LYS A 56 -6.42 0.29 -3.67
N LEU A 57 -7.67 -0.17 -3.72
CA LEU A 57 -8.01 -1.60 -3.78
C LEU A 57 -7.43 -2.26 -5.03
N GLY A 58 -7.58 -1.64 -6.21
CA GLY A 58 -7.03 -2.12 -7.46
C GLY A 58 -5.50 -2.25 -7.44
N LEU A 59 -4.80 -1.26 -6.88
CA LEU A 59 -3.34 -1.30 -6.68
C LEU A 59 -2.94 -2.43 -5.72
N SER A 60 -3.71 -2.66 -4.66
CA SER A 60 -3.45 -3.74 -3.71
C SER A 60 -3.56 -5.12 -4.36
N LEU A 61 -4.61 -5.33 -5.17
CA LEU A 61 -4.78 -6.55 -5.96
C LEU A 61 -3.66 -6.72 -6.99
N LEU A 62 -3.24 -5.63 -7.64
CA LEU A 62 -2.13 -5.63 -8.59
C LEU A 62 -0.81 -6.05 -7.93
N ILE A 63 -0.51 -5.53 -6.72
CA ILE A 63 0.70 -5.89 -5.97
C ILE A 63 0.71 -7.38 -5.65
N ILE A 64 -0.42 -7.94 -5.20
CA ILE A 64 -0.55 -9.38 -4.91
C ILE A 64 -0.34 -10.19 -6.20
N TYR A 65 -1.01 -9.79 -7.29
CA TYR A 65 -0.91 -10.48 -8.58
C TYR A 65 0.53 -10.48 -9.12
N VAL A 66 1.20 -9.33 -9.11
CA VAL A 66 2.59 -9.20 -9.55
C VAL A 66 3.51 -10.01 -8.64
N SER A 67 3.33 -9.95 -7.33
CA SER A 67 4.13 -10.74 -6.37
C SER A 67 4.00 -12.23 -6.64
N PHE A 68 2.80 -12.71 -6.96
CA PHE A 68 2.56 -14.10 -7.35
C PHE A 68 3.24 -14.48 -8.68
N LEU A 69 3.19 -13.60 -9.69
CA LEU A 69 3.90 -13.82 -10.95
C LEU A 69 5.42 -13.88 -10.76
N VAL A 70 5.99 -13.00 -9.92
CA VAL A 70 7.42 -12.99 -9.61
C VAL A 70 7.83 -14.26 -8.87
N TYR A 71 7.02 -14.69 -7.90
CA TYR A 71 7.22 -15.95 -7.18
C TYR A 71 7.27 -17.16 -8.13
N LYS A 72 6.33 -17.25 -9.07
CA LYS A 72 6.17 -18.42 -9.94
C LYS A 72 7.15 -18.45 -11.11
N ASN A 73 7.37 -17.31 -11.78
CA ASN A 73 7.97 -17.28 -13.11
C ASN A 73 9.35 -16.59 -13.17
N SER A 74 9.83 -15.99 -12.08
CA SER A 74 11.06 -15.19 -12.11
C SER A 74 12.30 -15.94 -11.61
N LYS A 75 13.47 -15.51 -12.10
CA LYS A 75 14.79 -16.01 -11.67
C LYS A 75 15.18 -15.44 -10.32
N ASP A 76 15.99 -16.18 -9.55
CA ASP A 76 16.39 -15.81 -8.18
C ASP A 76 17.01 -14.41 -8.07
N ALA A 77 17.80 -13.98 -9.06
CA ALA A 77 18.41 -12.64 -9.07
C ALA A 77 17.36 -11.52 -9.09
N PHE A 78 16.33 -11.64 -9.93
CA PHE A 78 15.25 -10.66 -9.99
C PHE A 78 14.37 -10.71 -8.74
N GLN A 79 14.12 -11.91 -8.20
CA GLN A 79 13.37 -12.05 -6.94
C GLN A 79 14.05 -11.32 -5.79
N ASN A 80 15.38 -11.39 -5.69
CA ASN A 80 16.12 -10.66 -4.63
C ASN A 80 15.95 -9.15 -4.75
N ILE A 81 16.05 -8.59 -5.97
CA ILE A 81 15.84 -7.15 -6.20
C ILE A 81 14.40 -6.76 -5.84
N TYR A 82 13.42 -7.58 -6.24
CA TYR A 82 12.02 -7.34 -5.95
C TYR A 82 11.72 -7.39 -4.44
N ILE A 83 12.32 -8.34 -3.70
CA ILE A 83 12.21 -8.40 -2.23
C ILE A 83 12.77 -7.13 -1.59
N ILE A 84 13.94 -6.65 -2.04
CA ILE A 84 14.53 -5.41 -1.50
C ILE A 84 13.59 -4.23 -1.74
N ALA A 85 12.98 -4.14 -2.93
CA ALA A 85 11.98 -3.12 -3.23
C ALA A 85 10.74 -3.23 -2.32
N LEU A 86 10.21 -4.44 -2.13
CA LEU A 86 9.07 -4.68 -1.23
C LEU A 86 9.39 -4.32 0.22
N VAL A 87 10.61 -4.58 0.70
CA VAL A 87 11.05 -4.15 2.04
C VAL A 87 11.07 -2.63 2.14
N GLY A 88 11.65 -1.93 1.14
CA GLY A 88 11.66 -0.47 1.11
C GLY A 88 10.26 0.14 1.15
N VAL A 89 9.35 -0.39 0.33
CA VAL A 89 7.94 0.03 0.31
C VAL A 89 7.26 -0.29 1.65
N SER A 90 7.50 -1.46 2.22
CA SER A 90 6.93 -1.83 3.53
C SER A 90 7.37 -0.86 4.63
N CYS A 91 8.65 -0.48 4.67
CA CYS A 91 9.15 0.51 5.63
C CYS A 91 8.43 1.87 5.49
N MET A 92 8.20 2.33 4.25
CA MET A 92 7.42 3.56 4.01
C MET A 92 5.99 3.43 4.53
N TYR A 93 5.31 2.32 4.20
CA TYR A 93 3.93 2.08 4.65
C TYR A 93 3.80 1.91 6.17
N VAL A 94 4.82 1.37 6.85
CA VAL A 94 4.84 1.35 8.32
C VAL A 94 4.89 2.77 8.89
N GLY A 95 5.66 3.67 8.28
CA GLY A 95 5.68 5.09 8.65
C GLY A 95 4.31 5.77 8.46
N ILE A 96 3.69 5.55 7.30
CA ILE A 96 2.35 6.07 6.98
C ILE A 96 1.30 5.51 7.95
N PHE A 97 1.35 4.21 8.22
CA PHE A 97 0.49 3.56 9.21
C PHE A 97 0.65 4.20 10.60
N GLY A 98 1.89 4.46 11.03
CA GLY A 98 2.17 5.15 12.29
C GLY A 98 1.57 6.56 12.34
N LEU A 99 1.64 7.31 11.23
CA LEU A 99 0.98 8.62 11.11
C LEU A 99 -0.54 8.49 11.28
N HIS A 100 -1.16 7.50 10.65
CA HIS A 100 -2.58 7.23 10.82
C HIS A 100 -2.97 6.92 12.25
N VAL A 101 -2.25 6.01 12.91
CA VAL A 101 -2.50 5.69 14.31
C VAL A 101 -2.34 6.93 15.20
N PHE A 102 -1.33 7.76 14.94
CA PHE A 102 -1.09 8.97 15.71
C PHE A 102 -2.27 9.95 15.64
N TRP A 103 -2.69 10.39 14.46
CA TRP A 103 -3.78 11.37 14.38
C TRP A 103 -5.13 10.77 14.79
N ILE A 104 -5.39 9.49 14.48
CA ILE A 104 -6.62 8.80 14.93
C ILE A 104 -6.69 8.74 16.46
N SER A 105 -5.55 8.55 17.14
CA SER A 105 -5.51 8.54 18.61
C SER A 105 -5.76 9.91 19.27
N GLN A 106 -5.75 10.99 18.48
CA GLN A 106 -6.01 12.36 18.93
C GLN A 106 -7.45 12.81 18.68
N LEU A 107 -8.27 12.00 18.01
CA LEU A 107 -9.71 12.22 17.82
C LEU A 107 -10.48 11.93 19.12
#